data_AF-A0A7C2HI81-F1
#
_entry.id   AF-A0A7C2HI81-F1
#
_cell.length_a   1.000
_cell.length_b   1.000
_cell.length_c   1.000
_cell.angle_alpha   90.00
_cell.angle_beta   90.00
_cell.angle_gamma   90.00
#
_symmetry.space_group_name_H-M   'P 1'
#
loop_
_entity.id
_entity.type
_entity.pdbx_description
1 polymer ?
#
loop_
_entity_poly.entity_id
_entity_poly.type
_entity_poly.pdbx_seq_one_letter_code
_entity_poly.pdbx_strand_id
1 'polypeptide(L)'
;MGSRVKLDGVECRTEGQQAVARVRLSLDDDVRTGTSSAPAAGSGWQRAVAEATLRAISAFVGGTVVFALDSVAEVRAGRHPLIVVTIVMHDGRRE
;
A
#
# COMPACT_ATOMS: atom_id res chain seq x y z
N MET A 1 22.20 9.54 -9.50
CA MET A 1 21.23 8.59 -10.07
C MET A 1 20.18 8.33 -9.01
N GLY A 2 18.90 8.61 -9.26
CA GLY A 2 17.85 8.37 -8.27
C GLY A 2 17.49 6.89 -8.28
N SER A 3 17.72 6.19 -7.17
CA SER A 3 17.22 4.83 -7.02
C SER A 3 15.68 4.85 -6.99
N ARG A 4 15.08 3.84 -7.60
CA ARG A 4 13.62 3.69 -7.68
C ARG A 4 13.21 2.48 -6.89
N VAL A 5 12.18 2.67 -6.07
CA VAL A 5 11.52 1.55 -5.36
C VAL A 5 10.95 0.59 -6.40
N LYS A 6 11.22 -0.70 -6.21
CA LYS A 6 10.70 -1.81 -7.02
C LYS A 6 9.70 -2.61 -6.22
N LEU A 7 8.70 -3.15 -6.92
CA LEU A 7 7.76 -4.11 -6.36
C LEU A 7 8.29 -5.52 -6.57
N ASP A 8 8.64 -6.20 -5.48
CA ASP A 8 9.19 -7.56 -5.53
C ASP A 8 8.08 -8.62 -5.45
N GLY A 9 6.99 -8.32 -4.74
CA GLY A 9 5.88 -9.27 -4.61
C GLY A 9 4.69 -8.74 -3.82
N VAL A 10 3.52 -9.30 -4.16
CA VAL A 10 2.26 -9.08 -3.45
C VAL A 10 1.67 -10.44 -3.11
N GLU A 11 1.48 -10.69 -1.83
CA GLU A 11 0.80 -11.87 -1.32
C GLU A 11 -0.54 -11.46 -0.70
N CYS A 12 -1.58 -12.19 -1.03
CA CYS A 12 -2.95 -11.91 -0.63
C CYS A 12 -3.58 -13.21 -0.14
N ARG A 13 -4.13 -13.19 1.08
CA ARG A 13 -4.86 -14.33 1.65
C ARG A 13 -6.07 -13.90 2.47
N THR A 14 -7.11 -14.71 2.47
CA THR A 14 -8.28 -14.51 3.32
C THR A 14 -8.08 -15.22 4.64
N GLU A 15 -8.27 -14.52 5.75
CA GLU A 15 -8.29 -15.08 7.10
C GLU A 15 -9.66 -14.79 7.73
N GLY A 16 -10.57 -15.77 7.66
CA GLY A 16 -11.95 -15.60 8.08
C GLY A 16 -12.66 -14.52 7.25
N GLN A 17 -13.07 -13.43 7.90
CA GLN A 17 -13.74 -12.28 7.26
C GLN A 17 -12.78 -11.15 6.90
N GLN A 18 -11.47 -11.37 6.99
CA GLN A 18 -10.44 -10.38 6.71
C GLN A 18 -9.66 -10.75 5.45
N ALA A 19 -9.46 -9.77 4.57
CA ALA A 19 -8.44 -9.79 3.54
C ALA A 19 -7.11 -9.36 4.18
N VAL A 20 -6.07 -10.18 4.05
CA VAL A 20 -4.73 -9.91 4.56
C VAL A 20 -3.78 -9.79 3.37
N ALA A 21 -3.06 -8.68 3.32
CA ALA A 21 -2.09 -8.39 2.27
C ALA A 21 -0.69 -8.20 2.85
N ARG A 22 0.29 -8.74 2.14
CA ARG A 22 1.72 -8.54 2.38
C ARG A 22 2.37 -8.06 1.10
N VAL A 23 3.01 -6.89 1.15
CA VAL A 23 3.68 -6.27 0.01
C VAL A 23 5.17 -6.15 0.32
N ARG A 24 6.01 -6.61 -0.61
CA ARG A 24 7.46 -6.53 -0.52
C ARG A 24 8.00 -5.58 -1.57
N LEU A 25 8.79 -4.62 -1.14
CA LEU A 25 9.41 -3.60 -1.95
C LEU A 25 10.92 -3.61 -1.74
N SER A 26 11.69 -3.32 -2.78
CA SER A 26 13.13 -3.13 -2.70
C SER A 26 13.55 -1.73 -3.16
N LEU A 27 14.56 -1.17 -2.50
CA LEU A 27 15.24 0.05 -2.89
C LEU A 27 16.74 -0.19 -2.71
N ASP A 28 17.49 -0.19 -3.82
CA ASP A 28 18.88 -0.67 -3.85
C ASP A 28 19.00 -2.08 -3.25
N ASP A 29 19.77 -2.26 -2.18
CA ASP A 29 19.96 -3.54 -1.49
C ASP A 29 19.01 -3.72 -0.28
N ASP A 30 18.19 -2.72 0.04
CA ASP A 30 17.26 -2.76 1.16
C ASP A 30 15.88 -3.29 0.74
N VAL A 31 15.40 -4.30 1.45
CA VAL A 31 14.06 -4.88 1.25
C VAL A 31 13.17 -4.57 2.44
N ARG A 32 12.01 -3.98 2.18
CA ARG A 32 10.98 -3.71 3.19
C ARG A 32 9.70 -4.45 2.87
N THR A 33 9.03 -4.91 3.93
CA THR A 33 7.74 -5.57 3.84
C THR A 33 6.73 -4.76 4.63
N GLY A 34 5.59 -4.46 4.02
CA GLY A 34 4.42 -3.95 4.71
C GLY A 34 3.31 -4.99 4.76
N THR A 35 2.58 -5.02 5.86
CA THR A 35 1.44 -5.92 6.07
C THR A 35 0.23 -5.13 6.53
N SER A 36 -0.94 -5.51 6.03
CA SER A 36 -2.21 -4.90 6.42
C SER A 36 -3.34 -5.91 6.29
N SER A 37 -4.43 -5.66 7.01
CA SER A 37 -5.69 -6.37 6.88
C SER A 37 -6.87 -5.41 6.80
N ALA A 38 -7.90 -5.82 6.08
CA ALA A 38 -9.16 -5.10 5.99
C ALA A 38 -10.32 -6.11 5.91
N PRO A 39 -11.57 -5.73 6.22
CA PRO A 39 -12.73 -6.59 5.97
C PRO A 39 -12.73 -7.06 4.51
N ALA A 40 -12.91 -8.36 4.27
CA ALA A 40 -12.80 -8.94 2.92
C ALA A 40 -13.94 -8.54 1.96
N ALA A 41 -15.01 -7.91 2.47
CA ALA A 41 -16.14 -7.45 1.68
C ALA A 41 -15.82 -6.18 0.87
N GLY A 42 -16.49 -6.00 -0.27
CA GLY A 42 -16.35 -4.81 -1.10
C GLY A 42 -14.92 -4.59 -1.60
N SER A 43 -14.37 -3.38 -1.42
CA SER A 43 -13.00 -3.01 -1.81
C SER A 43 -11.92 -3.40 -0.78
N GLY A 44 -12.23 -4.35 0.11
CA GLY A 44 -11.38 -4.80 1.20
C GLY A 44 -9.97 -5.20 0.77
N TRP A 45 -9.87 -5.97 -0.31
CA TRP A 45 -8.60 -6.41 -0.87
C TRP A 45 -7.73 -5.26 -1.36
N GLN A 46 -8.33 -4.35 -2.14
CA GLN A 46 -7.63 -3.21 -2.69
C GLN A 46 -7.15 -2.29 -1.55
N ARG A 47 -7.96 -2.13 -0.49
CA ARG A 47 -7.58 -1.37 0.70
C ARG A 47 -6.43 -2.04 1.46
N ALA A 48 -6.50 -3.35 1.68
CA ALA A 48 -5.43 -4.10 2.35
C ALA A 48 -4.10 -3.99 1.58
N VAL A 49 -4.11 -4.16 0.25
CA VAL A 49 -2.91 -4.04 -0.59
C VAL A 49 -2.35 -2.62 -0.59
N ALA A 50 -3.21 -1.60 -0.76
CA ALA A 50 -2.77 -0.21 -0.75
C ALA A 50 -2.12 0.17 0.59
N GLU A 51 -2.75 -0.20 1.71
CA GLU A 51 -2.24 0.06 3.06
C GLU A 51 -0.93 -0.69 3.33
N ALA A 52 -0.84 -1.97 2.93
CA ALA A 52 0.39 -2.74 3.04
C ALA A 52 1.53 -2.12 2.21
N THR A 53 1.22 -1.57 1.04
CA THR A 53 2.18 -0.84 0.20
C THR A 53 2.68 0.42 0.90
N LEU A 54 1.78 1.25 1.44
CA LEU A 54 2.16 2.45 2.18
C LEU A 54 3.04 2.12 3.39
N ARG A 55 2.71 1.05 4.13
CA ARG A 55 3.54 0.60 5.27
C ARG A 55 4.95 0.18 4.85
N ALA A 56 5.10 -0.49 3.70
CA ALA A 56 6.40 -0.85 3.15
C ALA A 56 7.20 0.40 2.76
N ILE A 57 6.56 1.40 2.13
CA ILE A 57 7.18 2.68 1.74
C ILE A 57 7.59 3.48 2.98
N SER A 58 6.71 3.59 3.98
CA SER A 58 6.97 4.29 5.24
C SER A 58 8.23 3.78 5.95
N ALA A 59 8.51 2.48 5.83
CA ALA A 59 9.71 1.87 6.40
C ALA A 59 11.02 2.29 5.71
N PHE A 60 10.98 2.75 4.45
CA PHE A 60 12.15 3.33 3.76
C PHE A 60 12.40 4.79 4.16
N VAL A 61 11.33 5.57 4.37
CA VAL A 61 11.46 7.01 4.67
C VAL A 61 11.66 7.32 6.16
N GLY A 62 11.61 6.30 7.02
CA GLY A 62 11.93 6.44 8.45
C GLY A 62 11.07 7.45 9.21
N GLY A 63 9.84 7.70 8.75
CA GLY A 63 8.93 8.68 9.34
C GLY A 63 9.16 10.14 8.91
N THR A 64 10.08 10.41 7.98
CA THR A 64 10.27 11.75 7.40
C THR A 64 9.05 12.24 6.64
N VAL A 65 8.31 11.30 6.04
CA VAL A 65 7.02 11.54 5.37
C VAL A 65 6.04 10.55 5.95
N VAL A 66 4.87 11.04 6.32
CA VAL A 66 3.77 10.20 6.77
C VAL A 66 2.75 10.10 5.65
N PHE A 67 2.42 8.87 5.28
CA PHE A 67 1.41 8.55 4.28
C PHE A 67 0.16 8.04 4.97
N ALA A 68 -1.00 8.52 4.55
CA ALA A 68 -2.29 8.01 4.98
C ALA A 68 -3.14 7.62 3.77
N LEU A 69 -3.74 6.44 3.81
CA LEU A 69 -4.68 5.99 2.80
C LEU A 69 -6.03 6.67 3.03
N ASP A 70 -6.39 7.59 2.13
CA ASP A 70 -7.67 8.29 2.18
C ASP A 70 -8.79 7.39 1.63
N SER A 71 -8.69 7.04 0.35
CA SER A 71 -9.73 6.31 -0.35
C SER A 71 -9.16 5.32 -1.37
N VAL A 72 -9.89 4.22 -1.56
CA VAL A 72 -9.65 3.23 -2.60
C VAL A 72 -10.99 2.93 -3.26
N ALA A 73 -11.09 3.21 -4.55
CA ALA A 73 -12.31 3.02 -5.32
C ALA A 73 -12.02 2.25 -6.61
N GLU A 74 -12.88 1.28 -6.91
CA GLU A 74 -12.94 0.69 -8.24
C GLU A 74 -13.90 1.53 -9.09
N VAL A 75 -13.38 2.13 -10.16
CA VAL A 75 -14.12 2.94 -11.10
C VAL A 75 -14.18 2.20 -12.43
N ARG A 76 -15.39 2.04 -12.98
CA ARG A 76 -15.56 1.46 -14.32
C ARG A 76 -15.28 2.54 -15.36
N ALA A 77 -14.18 2.41 -16.08
CA ALA A 77 -13.85 3.28 -17.22
C ALA A 77 -13.67 2.44 -18.49
N GLY A 78 -14.72 2.39 -19.31
CA GLY A 78 -14.72 1.58 -20.53
C GLY A 78 -14.66 0.08 -20.22
N ARG A 79 -13.73 -0.64 -20.88
CA ARG A 79 -13.64 -2.11 -20.81
C ARG A 79 -12.88 -2.65 -19.60
N HIS A 80 -12.08 -1.83 -18.93
CA HIS A 80 -11.23 -2.27 -17.84
C HIS A 80 -11.59 -1.52 -16.54
N PRO A 81 -11.74 -2.24 -15.42
CA PRO A 81 -11.87 -1.59 -14.12
C PRO A 81 -10.57 -0.83 -13.80
N LEU A 82 -10.70 0.39 -13.28
CA LEU A 82 -9.61 1.18 -12.77
C LEU A 82 -9.67 1.17 -11.25
N ILE A 83 -8.53 0.96 -10.60
CA ILE A 83 -8.41 1.17 -9.16
C ILE A 83 -7.79 2.54 -8.94
N VAL A 84 -8.57 3.45 -8.34
CA VAL A 84 -8.12 4.77 -7.94
C VAL A 84 -7.76 4.72 -6.46
N VAL A 85 -6.54 5.11 -6.15
CA VAL A 85 -6.01 5.17 -4.79
C VAL A 85 -5.63 6.61 -4.49
N THR A 86 -6.26 7.19 -3.48
CA THR A 86 -5.96 8.54 -3.01
C THR A 86 -5.16 8.43 -1.73
N ILE A 87 -4.03 9.15 -1.68
CA ILE A 87 -3.10 9.14 -0.56
C ILE A 87 -2.91 10.59 -0.11
N VAL A 88 -2.95 10.81 1.19
CA VAL A 88 -2.55 12.08 1.81
C VAL A 88 -1.13 11.94 2.32
N MET A 89 -0.34 12.98 2.14
CA MET A 89 1.04 13.06 2.61
C MET A 89 1.22 14.31 3.46
N HIS A 90 1.95 14.16 4.57
CA HIS A 90 2.43 15.31 5.33
C HIS A 90 3.88 15.11 5.77
N ASP A 91 4.59 16.22 5.97
CA ASP A 91 5.95 16.20 6.52
C ASP A 91 5.87 15.66 7.96
N GLY A 92 6.77 14.74 8.28
CA GLY A 92 6.86 14.10 9.59
C GLY A 92 7.79 14.83 10.56
N ARG A 93 8.39 15.96 10.16
CA ARG A 93 9.15 16.81 11.11
C ARG A 93 8.24 17.22 12.27
N ARG A 94 8.50 16.63 13.44
CA ARG A 94 8.01 17.12 14.71
C ARG A 94 8.59 18.51 14.96
N GLU A 95 7.72 19.48 15.25
CA GLU A 95 8.09 20.67 16.04
C GLU A 95 8.65 20.25 17.40
#